data_AF-A0A8T1V1Z0-F1
#
_entry.id   AF-A0A8T1V1Z0-F1
#
_cell.length_a   1.000
_cell.length_b   1.000
_cell.length_c   1.000
_cell.angle_alpha   90.00
_cell.angle_beta   90.00
_cell.angle_gamma   90.00
#
_symmetry.space_group_name_H-M   'P 1'
#
loop_
_entity.id
_entity.type
_entity.pdbx_description
1 polymer ?
#
loop_
_entity_poly.entity_id
_entity_poly.type
_entity_poly.pdbx_seq_one_letter_code
_entity_poly.pdbx_strand_id
1 'polypeptide(L)'
;MANELERCGTDCDDIGTHSMRKGAAAYCSSGSTACPPAIAVHLRAGWALGGVQDRYLRHDSAGDMFVGRTVSGLPIIRADFATLPPRFQGGREQVEAAKRIGFRQLPQCASLMGELPWHLLYTITST
;
A
#
# COMPACT_ATOMS: atom_id res chain seq x y z
N MET A 1 -9.02 -9.07 -13.08
CA MET A 1 -7.70 -8.43 -13.28
C MET A 1 -7.12 -8.78 -14.65
N ALA A 2 -7.15 -10.05 -15.09
CA ALA A 2 -6.73 -10.46 -16.44
C ALA A 2 -7.38 -9.62 -17.58
N ASN A 3 -8.71 -9.46 -17.57
CA ASN A 3 -9.40 -8.67 -18.61
C ASN A 3 -8.98 -7.20 -18.69
N GLU A 4 -8.55 -6.59 -17.59
CA GLU A 4 -8.10 -5.19 -17.57
C GLU A 4 -6.65 -5.07 -18.08
N LEU A 5 -5.81 -6.06 -17.78
CA LEU A 5 -4.44 -6.14 -18.29
C LEU A 5 -4.43 -6.37 -19.79
N GLU A 6 -5.26 -7.29 -20.27
CA GLU A 6 -5.48 -7.55 -21.69
C GLU A 6 -5.99 -6.30 -22.43
N ARG A 7 -6.93 -5.55 -21.82
CA ARG A 7 -7.41 -4.27 -22.39
C ARG A 7 -6.29 -3.23 -22.51
N CYS A 8 -5.35 -3.22 -21.57
CA CYS A 8 -4.19 -2.33 -21.57
C CYS A 8 -3.01 -2.90 -22.38
N GLY A 9 -3.14 -4.08 -23.00
CA GLY A 9 -2.09 -4.73 -23.81
C GLY A 9 -0.83 -5.07 -23.00
N THR A 10 -0.98 -5.37 -21.71
CA THR A 10 0.15 -5.68 -20.80
C THR A 10 -0.05 -7.07 -20.20
N ASP A 11 0.98 -7.91 -20.20
CA ASP A 11 0.95 -9.20 -19.49
C ASP A 11 1.28 -9.01 -18.00
N CYS A 12 0.78 -9.90 -17.15
CA CYS A 12 1.07 -9.92 -15.72
C CYS A 12 2.54 -10.22 -15.44
N ASP A 13 3.21 -10.96 -16.32
CA ASP A 13 4.63 -11.30 -16.19
C ASP A 13 5.56 -10.10 -16.49
N ASP A 14 5.06 -9.08 -17.21
CA ASP A 14 5.79 -7.85 -17.48
C ASP A 14 5.78 -6.86 -16.28
N ILE A 15 4.93 -7.13 -15.28
CA ILE A 15 4.77 -6.26 -14.12
C ILE A 15 5.75 -6.64 -13.01
N GLY A 16 6.94 -6.06 -13.09
CA GLY A 16 7.95 -6.18 -12.04
C GLY A 16 7.70 -5.29 -10.82
N THR A 17 8.48 -5.53 -9.76
CA THR A 17 8.44 -4.79 -8.48
C THR A 17 8.54 -3.28 -8.63
N HIS A 18 9.33 -2.78 -9.59
CA HIS A 18 9.46 -1.34 -9.84
C HIS A 18 8.19 -0.71 -10.41
N SER A 19 7.54 -1.40 -11.37
CA SER A 19 6.26 -0.98 -11.95
C SER A 19 5.16 -0.98 -10.88
N MET A 20 5.12 -2.01 -10.02
CA MET A 20 4.19 -2.07 -8.90
C MET A 20 4.37 -0.90 -7.93
N ARG A 21 5.61 -0.60 -7.53
CA ARG A 21 5.92 0.50 -6.61
C ARG A 21 5.50 1.85 -7.17
N LYS A 22 5.79 2.10 -8.47
CA LYS A 22 5.35 3.31 -9.17
C LYS A 22 3.83 3.40 -9.30
N GLY A 23 3.18 2.29 -9.68
CA GLY A 23 1.74 2.20 -9.84
C GLY A 23 1.01 2.47 -8.52
N ALA A 24 1.47 1.89 -7.41
CA ALA A 24 0.91 2.13 -6.08
C ALA A 24 1.04 3.59 -5.66
N ALA A 25 2.19 4.23 -5.89
CA ALA A 25 2.40 5.64 -5.59
C ALA A 25 1.49 6.55 -6.44
N ALA A 26 1.36 6.24 -7.74
CA ALA A 26 0.47 6.96 -8.65
C ALA A 26 -0.99 6.80 -8.22
N TYR A 27 -1.44 5.58 -7.92
CA TYR A 27 -2.80 5.29 -7.46
C TYR A 27 -3.16 6.06 -6.19
N CYS A 28 -2.24 6.09 -5.21
CA CYS A 28 -2.42 6.87 -4.00
C CYS A 28 -2.59 8.37 -4.27
N SER A 29 -1.86 8.90 -5.27
CA SER A 29 -1.80 10.34 -5.52
C SER A 29 -2.90 10.83 -6.48
N SER A 30 -3.44 9.97 -7.35
CA SER A 30 -4.38 10.35 -8.41
C SER A 30 -5.85 10.04 -8.12
N GLY A 31 -6.15 9.19 -7.11
CA GLY A 31 -7.50 8.68 -6.89
C GLY A 31 -8.49 9.66 -6.22
N SER A 32 -8.04 10.79 -5.68
CA SER A 32 -8.89 11.73 -4.93
C SER A 32 -8.22 13.07 -4.63
N THR A 33 -9.02 14.10 -4.35
CA THR A 33 -8.56 15.36 -3.73
C THR A 33 -8.22 15.20 -2.24
N ALA A 34 -8.70 14.13 -1.60
CA ALA A 34 -8.33 13.71 -0.26
C ALA A 34 -7.26 12.60 -0.32
N CYS A 35 -6.22 12.78 -1.13
CA CYS A 35 -5.13 11.82 -1.26
C CYS A 35 -4.25 11.80 0.01
N PRO A 36 -3.50 10.70 0.24
CA PRO A 36 -2.57 10.64 1.36
C PRO A 36 -1.46 11.68 1.22
N PRO A 37 -0.83 12.10 2.34
CA PRO A 37 0.25 13.09 2.28
C PRO A 37 1.42 12.55 1.46
N ALA A 38 1.98 13.41 0.59
CA ALA A 38 3.06 13.05 -0.34
C ALA A 38 4.24 12.40 0.39
N ILE A 39 4.63 12.90 1.57
CA ILE A 39 5.70 12.30 2.38
C ILE A 39 5.47 10.81 2.67
N ALA A 40 4.25 10.42 3.07
CA ALA A 40 3.95 9.03 3.36
C ALA A 40 4.05 8.18 2.08
N VAL A 41 3.54 8.67 0.95
CA VAL A 41 3.64 7.98 -0.34
C VAL A 41 5.09 7.79 -0.78
N HIS A 42 5.93 8.83 -0.68
CA HIS A 42 7.34 8.77 -1.11
C HIS A 42 8.17 7.85 -0.21
N LEU A 43 8.02 7.97 1.12
CA LEU A 43 8.71 7.08 2.06
C LEU A 43 8.30 5.62 1.84
N ARG A 44 7.01 5.35 1.60
CA ARG A 44 6.50 4.01 1.28
C ARG A 44 6.89 3.50 -0.09
N ALA A 45 7.10 4.39 -1.04
CA ALA A 45 7.73 4.08 -2.32
C ALA A 45 9.26 3.94 -2.18
N GLY A 46 9.86 4.11 -1.00
CA GLY A 46 11.32 4.05 -0.83
C GLY A 46 12.05 5.13 -1.65
N TRP A 47 11.44 6.30 -1.80
CA TRP A 47 12.00 7.46 -2.48
C TRP A 47 12.48 8.46 -1.44
N ALA A 48 13.67 9.03 -1.66
CA ALA A 48 14.14 10.16 -0.88
C ALA A 48 13.27 11.40 -1.19
N LEU A 49 12.91 12.20 -0.18
CA LEU A 49 12.20 13.46 -0.41
C LEU A 49 13.19 14.52 -0.90
N GLY A 50 14.37 14.57 -0.27
CA GLY A 50 15.49 15.40 -0.67
C GLY A 50 15.39 16.87 -0.25
N GLY A 51 16.56 17.49 -0.10
CA GLY A 51 16.69 18.93 0.10
C GLY A 51 15.96 19.46 1.33
N VAL A 52 15.11 20.47 1.13
CA VAL A 52 14.37 21.15 2.18
C VAL A 52 13.25 20.27 2.77
N GLN A 53 12.69 19.36 1.97
CA GLN A 53 11.56 18.54 2.39
C GLN A 53 11.96 17.56 3.50
N ASP A 54 13.13 16.95 3.42
CA ASP A 54 13.66 16.04 4.46
C ASP A 54 13.81 16.72 5.83
N ARG A 55 14.01 18.05 5.86
CA ARG A 55 14.20 18.80 7.11
C ARG A 55 12.90 19.18 7.81
N TYR A 56 11.85 19.44 7.03
CA TYR A 56 10.63 20.05 7.56
C TYR A 56 9.42 19.13 7.50
N LEU A 57 9.38 18.17 6.57
CA LEU A 57 8.30 17.21 6.48
C LEU A 57 8.63 16.00 7.35
N ARG A 58 7.79 15.75 8.35
CA ARG A 58 7.92 14.60 9.26
C ARG A 58 6.98 13.49 8.80
N HIS A 59 7.48 12.26 8.88
CA HIS A 59 6.63 11.08 8.81
C HIS A 59 5.62 11.09 9.97
N ASP A 60 4.37 10.73 9.69
CA ASP A 60 3.35 10.50 10.70
C ASP A 60 2.61 9.18 10.44
N SER A 61 2.24 8.52 11.53
CA SER A 61 1.53 7.25 11.55
C SER A 61 0.17 7.31 10.84
N ALA A 62 -0.55 8.43 10.92
CA ALA A 62 -1.85 8.55 10.27
C ALA A 62 -1.72 8.56 8.74
N GLY A 63 -0.71 9.28 8.22
CA GLY A 63 -0.41 9.30 6.80
C GLY A 63 -0.01 7.92 6.27
N ASP A 64 0.79 7.20 7.03
CA ASP A 64 1.24 5.84 6.69
C ASP A 64 0.08 4.83 6.66
N MET A 65 -0.79 4.86 7.68
CA MET A 65 -2.01 4.05 7.70
C MET A 65 -2.95 4.38 6.54
N PHE A 66 -3.09 5.67 6.20
CA PHE A 66 -3.90 6.11 5.06
C PHE A 66 -3.35 5.51 3.76
N VAL A 67 -2.03 5.60 3.52
CA VAL A 67 -1.39 4.99 2.33
C VAL A 67 -1.64 3.48 2.29
N GLY A 68 -1.41 2.76 3.39
CA GLY A 68 -1.61 1.32 3.45
C GLY A 68 -3.04 0.89 3.07
N ARG A 69 -4.05 1.62 3.56
CA ARG A 69 -5.47 1.36 3.27
C ARG A 69 -5.82 1.70 1.83
N THR A 70 -5.32 2.82 1.31
CA THR A 70 -5.52 3.21 -0.09
C THR A 70 -4.93 2.17 -1.02
N VAL A 71 -3.67 1.75 -0.83
CA VAL A 71 -3.05 0.68 -1.64
C VAL A 71 -3.79 -0.65 -1.51
N SER A 72 -4.42 -0.91 -0.37
CA SER A 72 -5.27 -2.08 -0.16
C SER A 72 -6.63 -2.01 -0.90
N GLY A 73 -6.90 -0.93 -1.63
CA GLY A 73 -8.14 -0.72 -2.37
C GLY A 73 -9.35 -0.37 -1.50
N LEU A 74 -9.12 0.05 -0.24
CA LEU A 74 -10.22 0.46 0.63
C LEU A 74 -10.79 1.82 0.17
N PRO A 75 -12.12 1.98 0.14
CA PRO A 75 -12.76 3.19 -0.32
C PRO A 75 -12.57 4.32 0.70
N ILE A 76 -11.71 5.29 0.36
CA ILE A 76 -11.32 6.45 1.17
C ILE A 76 -12.50 7.32 1.66
N ILE A 77 -13.64 7.30 0.96
CA ILE A 77 -14.83 8.11 1.28
C ILE A 77 -15.78 7.43 2.27
N ARG A 78 -15.57 6.14 2.60
CA ARG A 78 -16.44 5.44 3.55
C ARG A 78 -15.99 5.71 4.98
N ALA A 79 -16.95 5.84 5.89
CA ALA A 79 -16.67 5.94 7.32
C ALA A 79 -15.84 4.75 7.84
N ASP A 80 -16.09 3.58 7.27
CA ASP A 80 -15.38 2.34 7.59
C ASP A 80 -13.89 2.38 7.23
N PHE A 81 -13.44 3.36 6.43
CA PHE A 81 -12.03 3.51 6.04
C PHE A 81 -11.12 3.65 7.25
N ALA A 82 -11.56 4.32 8.32
CA ALA A 82 -10.77 4.52 9.54
C ALA A 82 -10.81 3.33 10.50
N THR A 83 -11.57 2.27 10.20
CA THR A 83 -11.73 1.11 11.10
C THR A 83 -10.39 0.46 11.37
N LEU A 84 -10.02 0.31 12.65
CA LEU A 84 -8.76 -0.31 13.07
C LEU A 84 -8.48 -1.62 12.30
N PRO A 85 -7.27 -1.79 11.75
CA PRO A 85 -6.93 -3.01 11.05
C PRO A 85 -6.92 -4.19 12.03
N PRO A 86 -7.16 -5.43 11.56
CA PRO A 86 -7.03 -6.62 12.38
C PRO A 86 -5.62 -6.70 12.97
N ARG A 87 -5.51 -6.81 14.30
CA ARG A 87 -4.22 -7.06 14.96
C ARG A 87 -3.95 -8.55 15.01
N PHE A 88 -2.89 -8.98 14.35
CA PHE A 88 -2.41 -10.36 14.44
C PHE A 88 -1.36 -10.43 15.55
N GLN A 89 -1.46 -11.45 16.42
CA GLN A 89 -0.50 -11.67 17.51
C GLN A 89 0.88 -12.16 17.03
N GLY A 90 1.02 -12.29 15.71
CA GLY A 90 2.27 -12.52 15.02
C GLY A 90 2.49 -13.97 14.64
N GLY A 91 2.85 -14.18 13.37
CA GLY A 91 3.19 -15.48 12.79
C GLY A 91 2.96 -15.49 11.27
N ARG A 92 3.85 -16.19 10.55
CA ARG A 92 3.82 -16.24 9.07
C ARG A 92 2.49 -16.78 8.56
N GLU A 93 1.88 -17.75 9.25
CA GLU A 93 0.59 -18.32 8.84
C GLU A 93 -0.57 -17.33 8.97
N GLN A 94 -0.62 -16.54 10.05
CA GLN A 94 -1.67 -15.51 10.18
C GLN A 94 -1.52 -14.42 9.12
N VAL A 95 -0.28 -14.07 8.75
CA VAL A 95 0.01 -13.11 7.67
C VAL A 95 -0.44 -13.65 6.31
N GLU A 96 -0.14 -14.92 6.00
CA GLU A 96 -0.59 -15.56 4.76
C GLU A 96 -2.12 -15.70 4.69
N ALA A 97 -2.77 -16.03 5.81
CA ALA A 97 -4.22 -16.04 5.90
C ALA A 97 -4.82 -14.65 5.67
N ALA A 98 -4.21 -13.61 6.27
CA ALA A 98 -4.65 -12.24 6.11
C ALA A 98 -4.44 -11.71 4.68
N LYS A 99 -3.35 -12.10 4.00
CA LYS A 99 -3.15 -11.83 2.56
C LYS A 99 -4.29 -12.41 1.72
N ARG A 100 -4.70 -13.65 1.98
CA ARG A 100 -5.81 -14.30 1.26
C ARG A 100 -7.16 -13.62 1.52
N ILE A 101 -7.40 -13.18 2.75
CA ILE A 101 -8.66 -12.53 3.15
C ILE A 101 -8.74 -11.09 2.63
N GLY A 102 -7.66 -10.32 2.81
CA GLY A 102 -7.58 -8.90 2.42
C GLY A 102 -7.42 -8.69 0.92
N PHE A 103 -6.75 -9.62 0.23
CA PHE A 103 -6.51 -9.58 -1.21
C PHE A 103 -7.00 -10.85 -1.87
N ARG A 104 -8.33 -10.96 -2.00
CA ARG A 104 -9.03 -12.17 -2.44
C ARG A 104 -8.68 -12.67 -3.86
N GLN A 105 -7.96 -11.87 -4.65
CA GLN A 105 -7.63 -12.15 -6.07
C GLN A 105 -6.19 -11.75 -6.45
N LEU A 106 -5.26 -11.73 -5.50
CA LEU A 106 -3.88 -11.38 -5.81
C LEU A 106 -3.20 -12.53 -6.57
N PRO A 107 -2.78 -12.36 -7.84
CA PRO A 107 -2.00 -13.38 -8.54
C PRO A 107 -0.63 -13.56 -7.85
N GLN A 108 0.01 -14.72 -8.02
CA GLN A 108 1.25 -15.06 -7.30
C GLN A 108 2.40 -14.10 -7.59
N CYS A 109 2.44 -13.52 -8.79
CA CYS A 109 3.36 -12.44 -9.18
C CYS A 109 3.19 -11.15 -8.35
N ALA A 110 1.98 -10.93 -7.81
CA ALA A 110 1.64 -9.80 -6.96
C ALA A 110 1.68 -10.15 -5.47
N SER A 111 2.13 -11.34 -5.04
CA SER A 111 2.24 -11.71 -3.60
C SER A 111 3.03 -10.68 -2.75
N LEU A 112 4.01 -10.02 -3.37
CA LEU A 112 4.78 -8.90 -2.79
C LEU A 112 3.93 -7.65 -2.50
N MET A 113 2.79 -7.47 -3.17
CA MET A 113 1.78 -6.44 -2.86
C MET A 113 1.12 -6.68 -1.51
N GLY A 114 1.12 -7.90 -0.99
CA GLY A 114 0.72 -8.19 0.38
C GLY A 114 1.83 -7.81 1.37
N GLU A 115 3.08 -8.16 1.08
CA GLU A 115 4.24 -7.89 1.96
C GLU A 115 4.43 -6.39 2.29
N LEU A 116 4.20 -5.51 1.32
CA LEU A 116 4.30 -4.06 1.51
C LEU A 116 3.37 -3.57 2.63
N PRO A 117 2.05 -3.84 2.62
CA PRO A 117 1.17 -3.50 3.73
C PRO A 117 1.45 -4.24 5.05
N TRP A 118 2.18 -5.35 5.09
CA TRP A 118 2.46 -6.08 6.34
C TRP A 118 3.66 -5.55 7.13
N HIS A 119 4.68 -5.01 6.46
CA HIS A 119 5.72 -4.24 7.15
C HIS A 119 5.13 -2.99 7.86
N LEU A 120 3.89 -2.58 7.56
CA LEU A 120 3.18 -1.48 8.22
C LEU A 120 2.55 -1.89 9.57
N LEU A 121 2.17 -3.15 9.79
CA LEU A 121 1.51 -3.55 11.04
C LEU A 121 2.47 -3.89 12.16
N TYR A 122 3.67 -4.39 11.84
CA TYR A 122 4.71 -4.72 12.83
C TYR A 122 5.50 -3.49 13.31
N THR A 123 5.56 -2.41 12.53
CA THR A 123 6.34 -1.21 12.89
C THR A 123 5.56 -0.29 13.85
N ILE A 124 4.24 -0.46 13.98
CA ILE A 124 3.39 0.29 14.92
C ILE A 124 3.43 -0.33 16.35
N THR A 125 3.98 -1.55 16.51
CA THR A 125 4.07 -2.22 17.82
C THR A 125 5.43 -2.07 18.52
N SER A 126 6.34 -1.22 18.03
CA SER A 126 7.67 -0.99 18.62
C SER A 126 7.93 0.45 19.09
N THR A 127 6.87 1.22 19.34
CA THR A 127 6.92 2.48 20.11
C THR A 127 6.06 2.37 21.34
#